data_AF-A0A920RFS7-F1
#
_entry.id   AF-A0A920RFS7-F1
#
_cell.length_a   1.000
_cell.length_b   1.000
_cell.length_c   1.000
_cell.angle_alpha   90.00
_cell.angle_beta   90.00
_cell.angle_gamma   90.00
#
_symmetry.space_group_name_H-M   'P 1'
#
loop_
_entity.id
_entity.type
_entity.pdbx_description
1 polymer ?
#
loop_
_entity_poly.entity_id
_entity_poly.type
_entity_poly.pdbx_seq_one_letter_code
_entity_poly.pdbx_strand_id
1 'polypeptide(L)'
;MNRTRGTRLTLLLPCAVLALTMGQAQATTCDATASIDTATKAVSTAKKAGGEWRLIDKSTGSASQPISKLLKVAKKKLKAGESDEACRIAIKVAWAADMGLAQAKSQANAQPTY
;
A
#
# COMPACT_ATOMS: atom_id res chain seq x y z
N MET A 1 -12.86 40.00 -64.56
CA MET A 1 -13.03 39.97 -63.10
C MET A 1 -12.96 38.52 -62.65
N ASN A 2 -11.93 38.17 -61.88
CA ASN A 2 -11.46 36.80 -61.66
C ASN A 2 -12.34 36.01 -60.68
N ARG A 3 -12.56 34.75 -61.04
CA ARG A 3 -13.41 33.75 -60.40
C ARG A 3 -12.59 32.89 -59.42
N THR A 4 -13.18 32.62 -58.26
CA THR A 4 -13.05 31.41 -57.41
C THR A 4 -11.66 30.90 -57.02
N ARG A 5 -11.33 31.01 -55.72
CA ARG A 5 -10.57 30.01 -54.94
C ARG A 5 -10.95 30.15 -53.45
N GLY A 6 -11.68 29.17 -52.94
CA GLY A 6 -12.01 29.01 -51.52
C GLY A 6 -12.08 27.52 -51.20
N THR A 7 -10.92 26.97 -50.88
CA THR A 7 -10.58 25.73 -50.15
C THR A 7 -11.78 25.13 -49.40
N ARG A 8 -12.32 23.94 -49.77
CA ARG A 8 -11.93 22.59 -49.29
C ARG A 8 -11.32 22.61 -47.88
N LEU A 9 -11.61 21.74 -46.91
CA LEU A 9 -12.48 20.58 -46.69
C LEU A 9 -12.04 20.13 -45.27
N THR A 10 -12.97 19.68 -44.42
CA THR A 10 -12.73 18.83 -43.23
C THR A 10 -11.74 19.28 -42.14
N LEU A 11 -12.25 19.55 -40.93
CA LEU A 11 -12.00 18.63 -39.81
C LEU A 11 -13.07 18.83 -38.71
N LEU A 12 -13.97 17.86 -38.60
CA LEU A 12 -14.80 17.62 -37.42
C LEU A 12 -13.90 17.11 -36.30
N LEU A 13 -13.75 17.88 -35.22
CA LEU A 13 -13.22 17.41 -33.95
C LEU A 13 -14.39 17.37 -32.96
N PRO A 14 -14.99 16.20 -32.70
CA PRO A 14 -15.87 16.07 -31.55
C PRO A 14 -14.97 16.11 -30.30
N CYS A 15 -15.13 17.16 -29.49
CA CYS A 15 -14.64 17.20 -28.12
C CYS A 15 -15.28 16.03 -27.35
N ALA A 16 -14.63 14.88 -27.37
CA ALA A 16 -14.90 13.79 -26.46
C ALA A 16 -14.57 14.29 -25.06
N VAL A 17 -15.60 14.68 -24.31
CA VAL A 17 -15.53 14.82 -22.86
C VAL A 17 -15.19 13.42 -22.34
N LEU A 18 -13.90 13.15 -22.12
CA LEU A 18 -13.49 12.06 -21.26
C LEU A 18 -14.00 12.41 -19.86
N ALA A 19 -15.21 11.93 -19.54
CA ALA A 19 -15.68 11.86 -18.19
C ALA A 19 -14.62 11.08 -17.40
N LEU A 20 -13.92 11.76 -16.50
CA LEU A 20 -13.12 11.12 -15.47
C LEU A 20 -14.06 10.23 -14.66
N THR A 21 -14.16 8.95 -15.03
CA THR A 21 -14.57 7.91 -14.11
C THR A 21 -13.39 7.70 -13.17
N MET A 22 -13.19 8.66 -12.25
CA MET A 22 -12.39 8.39 -11.07
C MET A 22 -13.05 7.18 -10.40
N GLY A 23 -12.38 6.04 -10.50
CA GLY A 23 -12.86 4.78 -9.95
C GLY A 23 -13.33 5.03 -8.54
N GLN A 24 -14.62 4.83 -8.30
CA GLN A 24 -15.12 4.65 -6.95
C GLN A 24 -14.37 3.44 -6.43
N ALA A 25 -13.31 3.68 -5.66
CA ALA A 25 -12.69 2.66 -4.84
C ALA A 25 -13.81 2.17 -3.92
N GLN A 26 -14.42 1.05 -4.30
CA GLN A 26 -15.38 0.37 -3.45
C GLN A 26 -14.64 0.13 -2.13
N ALA A 27 -15.15 0.73 -1.05
CA ALA A 27 -14.66 0.47 0.29
C ALA A 27 -14.90 -1.01 0.57
N THR A 28 -13.91 -1.83 0.24
CA THR A 28 -13.89 -3.24 0.59
C THR A 28 -13.86 -3.23 2.11
N THR A 29 -14.93 -3.73 2.71
CA THR A 29 -14.99 -3.86 4.17
C THR A 29 -13.82 -4.73 4.59
N CYS A 30 -12.87 -4.16 5.30
CA CYS A 30 -11.70 -4.89 5.71
C CYS A 30 -12.04 -5.85 6.86
N ASP A 31 -11.75 -7.13 6.67
CA ASP A 31 -11.73 -8.08 7.78
C ASP A 31 -10.46 -7.84 8.61
N ALA A 32 -10.61 -7.11 9.71
CA ALA A 32 -9.52 -6.77 10.62
C ALA A 32 -8.90 -8.02 11.29
N THR A 33 -9.69 -9.06 11.55
CA THR A 33 -9.20 -10.31 12.14
C THR A 33 -8.30 -11.04 11.14
N ALA A 34 -8.80 -11.25 9.92
CA ALA A 34 -8.02 -11.88 8.84
C ALA A 34 -6.76 -11.07 8.50
N SER A 35 -6.85 -9.74 8.53
CA SER A 35 -5.71 -8.85 8.30
C SER A 35 -4.64 -8.98 9.40
N ILE A 36 -5.06 -9.05 10.67
CA ILE A 36 -4.15 -9.27 11.81
C ILE A 36 -3.51 -10.66 11.76
N ASP A 37 -4.25 -11.69 11.34
CA ASP A 37 -3.71 -13.04 11.19
C ASP A 37 -2.67 -13.11 10.07
N THR A 38 -2.95 -12.46 8.94
CA THR A 38 -2.01 -12.31 7.82
C THR A 38 -0.74 -11.58 8.28
N ALA A 39 -0.90 -10.43 8.93
CA ALA A 39 0.22 -9.65 9.48
C ALA A 39 1.03 -10.44 10.53
N THR A 40 0.36 -11.25 11.36
CA THR A 40 1.02 -12.11 12.36
C THR A 40 1.91 -13.15 11.70
N LYS A 41 1.42 -13.82 10.66
CA LYS A 41 2.20 -14.80 9.88
C LYS A 41 3.39 -14.12 9.20
N ALA A 42 3.16 -12.98 8.52
CA ALA A 42 4.20 -12.25 7.81
C ALA A 42 5.32 -11.77 8.76
N VAL A 43 4.97 -11.13 9.89
CA VAL A 43 5.95 -10.66 10.90
C VAL A 43 6.77 -11.81 11.47
N SER A 44 6.13 -12.96 11.76
CA SER A 44 6.86 -14.14 12.24
C SER A 44 7.90 -14.62 11.23
N THR A 45 7.54 -14.71 9.95
CA THR A 45 8.45 -15.14 8.88
C THR A 45 9.58 -14.13 8.68
N ALA A 46 9.28 -12.83 8.62
CA ALA A 46 10.28 -11.77 8.47
C ALA A 46 11.28 -11.76 9.63
N LYS A 47 10.80 -11.88 10.87
CA LYS A 47 11.67 -11.97 12.06
C LYS A 47 12.61 -13.16 12.01
N LYS A 48 12.12 -14.34 11.62
CA LYS A 48 12.95 -15.55 11.49
C LYS A 48 14.07 -15.37 10.45
N ALA A 49 13.81 -14.58 9.41
CA ALA A 49 14.81 -14.23 8.40
C ALA A 49 15.75 -13.08 8.81
N GLY A 50 15.56 -12.46 9.99
CA GLY A 50 16.31 -11.26 10.40
C GLY A 50 15.85 -9.96 9.74
N GLY A 51 14.77 -9.99 8.97
CA GLY A 51 14.23 -8.86 8.22
C GLY A 51 13.17 -8.05 8.97
N GLU A 52 13.35 -7.78 10.27
CA GLU A 52 12.36 -6.99 11.02
C GLU A 52 12.51 -5.48 10.75
N TRP A 53 11.66 -4.95 9.89
CA TRP A 53 11.62 -3.52 9.59
C TRP A 53 10.99 -2.70 10.72
N ARG A 54 11.26 -1.38 10.66
CA ARG A 54 10.64 -0.38 11.52
C ARG A 54 9.80 0.55 10.67
N LEU A 55 8.64 0.95 11.19
CA LEU A 55 7.76 1.93 10.55
C LEU A 55 7.50 3.09 11.48
N ILE A 56 7.27 4.26 10.88
CA ILE A 56 6.72 5.44 11.54
C ILE A 56 5.21 5.40 11.35
N ASP A 57 4.45 5.34 12.45
CA ASP A 57 2.99 5.35 12.38
C ASP A 57 2.38 6.19 13.51
N LYS A 58 1.35 6.97 13.16
CA LYS A 58 0.63 7.88 14.07
C LYS A 58 0.05 7.17 15.30
N SER A 59 -0.31 5.88 15.16
CA SER A 59 -0.84 5.05 16.27
C SER A 59 0.18 4.82 17.39
N THR A 60 1.45 5.18 17.16
CA THR A 60 2.55 5.08 18.13
C THR A 60 3.17 6.44 18.47
N GLY A 61 2.43 7.54 18.25
CA GLY A 61 2.96 8.89 18.46
C GLY A 61 4.00 9.28 17.41
N SER A 62 3.92 8.71 16.21
CA SER A 62 4.83 8.98 15.08
C SER A 62 6.30 8.65 15.35
N ALA A 63 6.58 7.79 16.33
CA ALA A 63 7.92 7.25 16.55
C ALA A 63 8.22 6.10 15.57
N SER A 64 9.50 5.94 15.19
CA SER A 64 9.97 4.73 14.50
C SER A 64 9.88 3.53 15.45
N GLN A 65 9.01 2.57 15.14
CA GLN A 65 8.77 1.38 15.97
C GLN A 65 8.93 0.10 15.14
N PRO A 66 9.38 -1.01 15.75
CA PRO A 66 9.42 -2.29 15.06
C PRO A 66 8.01 -2.76 14.69
N ILE A 67 7.88 -3.43 13.54
CA ILE A 67 6.58 -3.91 13.03
C ILE A 67 5.87 -4.87 14.00
N SER A 68 6.60 -5.63 14.83
CA SER A 68 5.97 -6.45 15.88
C SER A 68 5.29 -5.65 16.98
N LYS A 69 5.76 -4.43 17.28
CA LYS A 69 5.09 -3.53 18.22
C LYS A 69 3.84 -2.91 17.59
N LEU A 70 3.90 -2.54 16.31
CA LEU A 70 2.72 -2.06 15.58
C LEU A 70 1.65 -3.15 15.46
N LEU A 71 2.02 -4.41 15.26
CA LEU A 71 1.09 -5.54 15.32
C LEU A 71 0.39 -5.64 16.68
N LYS A 72 1.10 -5.39 17.80
CA LYS A 72 0.47 -5.33 19.13
C LYS A 72 -0.52 -4.16 19.23
N VAL A 73 -0.24 -3.03 18.60
CA VAL A 73 -1.17 -1.89 18.54
C VAL A 73 -2.41 -2.24 17.73
N ALA A 74 -2.27 -2.86 16.54
CA ALA A 74 -3.40 -3.35 15.75
C ALA A 74 -4.32 -4.29 16.55
N LYS A 75 -3.72 -5.25 17.28
CA LYS A 75 -4.47 -6.17 18.17
C LYS A 75 -5.20 -5.43 19.29
N LYS A 76 -4.61 -4.38 19.87
CA LYS A 76 -5.27 -3.53 20.87
C LYS A 76 -6.44 -2.74 20.27
N LYS A 77 -6.26 -2.21 19.07
CA LYS A 77 -7.30 -1.47 18.33
C LYS A 77 -8.51 -2.35 18.00
N LEU A 78 -8.27 -3.58 17.55
CA LEU A 78 -9.35 -4.55 17.32
C LEU A 78 -10.12 -4.84 18.62
N LYS A 79 -9.42 -5.05 19.74
CA LYS A 79 -10.06 -5.25 21.05
C LYS A 79 -10.87 -4.04 21.55
N ALA A 80 -10.51 -2.84 21.11
CA ALA A 80 -11.24 -1.61 21.41
C ALA A 80 -12.41 -1.34 20.45
N GLY A 81 -12.70 -2.25 19.51
CA GLY A 81 -13.73 -2.07 18.47
C GLY A 81 -13.31 -1.15 17.33
N GLU A 82 -12.06 -0.68 17.31
CA GLU A 82 -11.51 0.19 16.27
C GLU A 82 -11.05 -0.63 15.04
N SER A 83 -11.98 -1.35 14.40
CA SER A 83 -11.68 -2.31 13.32
C SER A 83 -10.97 -1.68 12.12
N ASP A 84 -11.38 -0.48 11.70
CA ASP A 84 -10.76 0.21 10.56
C ASP A 84 -9.30 0.57 10.83
N GLU A 85 -9.01 1.09 12.02
CA GLU A 85 -7.65 1.44 12.42
C GLU A 85 -6.80 0.18 12.63
N ALA A 86 -7.38 -0.88 13.22
CA ALA A 86 -6.73 -2.16 13.35
C ALA A 86 -6.33 -2.73 11.98
N CYS A 87 -7.25 -2.70 11.02
CA CYS A 87 -7.00 -3.11 9.64
C CYS A 87 -5.89 -2.26 8.98
N ARG A 88 -6.00 -0.93 9.06
CA ARG A 88 -5.01 -0.01 8.48
C ARG A 88 -3.60 -0.30 8.97
N ILE A 89 -3.43 -0.55 10.27
CA ILE A 89 -2.13 -0.89 10.86
C ILE A 89 -1.70 -2.30 10.41
N ALA A 90 -2.60 -3.28 10.43
CA ALA A 90 -2.29 -4.66 10.05
C ALA A 90 -1.82 -4.77 8.59
N ILE A 91 -2.47 -4.09 7.64
CA ILE A 91 -2.07 -4.04 6.23
C ILE A 91 -0.66 -3.45 6.09
N LYS A 92 -0.38 -2.30 6.72
CA LYS A 92 0.96 -1.69 6.69
C LYS A 92 2.04 -2.61 7.28
N VAL A 93 1.71 -3.28 8.39
CA VAL A 93 2.61 -4.23 9.05
C VAL A 93 2.90 -5.43 8.15
N ALA A 94 1.88 -5.99 7.48
CA ALA A 94 2.05 -7.10 6.56
C ALA A 94 2.96 -6.71 5.39
N TRP A 95 2.68 -5.58 4.74
CA TRP A 95 3.52 -5.05 3.65
C TRP A 95 4.99 -4.90 4.09
N ALA A 96 5.24 -4.28 5.25
CA ALA A 96 6.61 -4.07 5.73
C ALA A 96 7.31 -5.37 6.11
N ALA A 97 6.58 -6.36 6.62
CA ALA A 97 7.12 -7.68 6.88
C ALA A 97 7.54 -8.38 5.58
N ASP A 98 6.72 -8.30 4.52
CA ASP A 98 7.05 -8.89 3.22
C ASP A 98 8.27 -8.21 2.59
N MET A 99 8.37 -6.89 2.69
CA MET A 99 9.55 -6.15 2.24
C MET A 99 10.81 -6.51 3.03
N GLY A 100 10.69 -6.62 4.36
CA GLY A 100 11.80 -7.03 5.21
C GLY A 100 12.27 -8.46 4.94
N LEU A 101 11.34 -9.38 4.66
CA LEU A 101 11.66 -10.73 4.24
C LEU A 101 12.39 -10.75 2.88
N ALA A 102 11.91 -9.96 1.90
CA ALA A 102 12.54 -9.87 0.59
C ALA A 102 13.97 -9.31 0.70
N GLN A 103 14.17 -8.26 1.50
CA GLN A 103 15.50 -7.70 1.77
C GLN A 103 16.41 -8.74 2.43
N ALA A 104 15.95 -9.41 3.49
CA ALA A 104 16.74 -10.42 4.19
C ALA A 104 17.19 -11.55 3.25
N LYS A 105 16.28 -12.03 2.39
CA LYS A 105 16.61 -13.05 1.38
C LYS A 105 17.63 -12.54 0.36
N SER A 106 17.49 -11.30 -0.11
CA SER A 106 18.44 -10.71 -1.05
C SER A 106 19.84 -10.56 -0.44
N GLN A 107 19.93 -10.28 0.86
CA GLN A 107 21.21 -10.08 1.55
C GLN A 107 21.89 -11.40 1.94
N ALA A 108 21.12 -12.49 2.11
CA ALA A 108 21.67 -13.79 2.52
C ALA A 108 22.79 -14.31 1.60
N ASN A 109 22.74 -13.96 0.30
CA ASN A 109 23.72 -14.38 -0.70
C ASN A 109 24.49 -13.20 -1.34
N ALA A 110 24.38 -12.00 -0.76
CA ALA A 110 25.07 -10.84 -1.31
C ALA A 110 26.57 -10.95 -1.00
N GLN A 111 27.41 -10.89 -2.05
CA GLN A 111 28.85 -10.79 -1.87
C GLN A 111 29.24 -9.37 -1.45
N PRO A 112 30.33 -9.19 -0.67
CA PRO A 112 30.85 -7.88 -0.36
C PRO A 112 31.23 -7.13 -1.63
N THR A 113 30.82 -5.87 -1.74
CA THR A 113 31.31 -4.94 -2.75
C THR A 113 32.41 -4.07 -2.14
N TYR A 114 33.60 -4.08 -2.75
CA TYR A 114 34.77 -3.29 -2.37
C TYR A 114 35.15 -2.32 -3.48
#